data_AF-A0A7H4MWL2-F1
#
_entry.id   AF-A0A7H4MWL2-F1
#
_cell.length_a   1.000
_cell.length_b   1.000
_cell.length_c   1.000
_cell.angle_alpha   90.00
_cell.angle_beta   90.00
_cell.angle_gamma   90.00
#
_symmetry.space_group_name_H-M   'P 1'
#
loop_
_entity.id
_entity.type
_entity.pdbx_description
1 polymer ?
#
loop_
_entity_poly.entity_id
_entity_poly.type
_entity_poly.pdbx_seq_one_letter_code
_entity_poly.pdbx_strand_id
1 'polypeptide(L)' 'MADSALELDDFLSRFQLLRPQPTRHALNQRQAAVLVPIVRRPQPGLLLTQRSPLMRKHAGQVAFPAAR' A
#
# COMPACT_ATOMS: atom_id res chain seq x y z
N MET A 1 -5.19 -9.24 -28.29
CA MET A 1 -5.75 -8.97 -26.94
C MET A 1 -4.88 -7.89 -26.35
N ALA A 2 -5.44 -6.71 -26.08
CA ALA A 2 -4.65 -5.55 -25.68
C ALA A 2 -3.86 -5.88 -24.41
N ASP A 3 -2.54 -5.83 -24.56
CA ASP A 3 -1.59 -5.63 -23.47
C ASP A 3 -1.82 -4.21 -22.93
N SER A 4 -2.97 -4.00 -22.31
CA SER A 4 -3.30 -2.76 -21.63
C SER A 4 -2.49 -2.76 -20.35
N ALA A 5 -1.26 -2.25 -20.42
CA ALA A 5 -0.48 -1.93 -19.26
C ALA A 5 -1.40 -1.23 -18.24
N LEU A 6 -1.40 -1.71 -16.99
CA LEU A 6 -2.20 -1.11 -15.91
C LEU A 6 -1.58 0.23 -15.57
N GLU A 7 -1.90 1.27 -16.34
CA GLU A 7 -1.30 2.60 -16.21
C GLU A 7 -1.81 3.31 -14.95
N LEU A 8 -1.16 4.42 -14.59
CA LEU A 8 -1.53 5.19 -13.41
C LEU A 8 -3.00 5.67 -13.44
N ASP A 9 -3.49 6.07 -14.61
CA ASP A 9 -4.86 6.59 -14.75
C ASP A 9 -5.93 5.50 -14.55
N ASP A 10 -5.63 4.25 -14.93
CA ASP A 10 -6.48 3.09 -14.63
C ASP A 10 -6.58 2.88 -13.12
N PHE A 11 -5.44 2.97 -12.42
CA PHE A 11 -5.41 2.87 -10.95
C PHE A 11 -6.25 3.98 -10.30
N LEU A 12 -6.04 5.24 -10.72
CA LEU A 12 -6.74 6.40 -10.14
C LEU A 12 -8.26 6.27 -10.34
N SER A 13 -8.68 5.94 -11.54
CA SER A 13 -10.10 5.74 -11.88
C SER A 13 -10.73 4.66 -11.01
N ARG A 14 -10.08 3.49 -10.91
CA ARG A 14 -10.59 2.38 -10.09
C ARG A 14 -10.60 2.71 -8.60
N PHE A 15 -9.56 3.35 -8.08
CA PHE A 15 -9.47 3.68 -6.65
C PHE A 15 -10.54 4.68 -6.21
N GLN A 16 -10.83 5.68 -7.06
CA GLN A 16 -11.89 6.66 -6.79
C GLN A 16 -13.29 6.02 -6.81
N LEU A 17 -13.53 5.10 -7.74
CA LEU A 17 -14.82 4.40 -7.88
C LEU A 17 -15.01 3.30 -6.81
N LEU A 18 -13.94 2.64 -6.39
CA LEU A 18 -13.96 1.47 -5.49
C LEU A 18 -13.22 1.76 -4.18
N ARG A 19 -13.50 2.90 -3.56
CA ARG A 19 -12.84 3.26 -2.29
C ARG A 19 -13.10 2.18 -1.22
N PRO A 20 -12.06 1.66 -0.56
CA PRO A 20 -12.22 0.67 0.50
C PRO A 20 -13.07 1.23 1.63
N GLN A 21 -14.12 0.52 2.02
CA GLN A 21 -14.92 0.88 3.19
C GLN A 21 -14.28 0.31 4.47
N PRO A 22 -14.20 1.07 5.56
CA PRO A 22 -13.71 0.56 6.84
C PRO A 22 -14.59 -0.60 7.31
N THR A 23 -13.99 -1.74 7.65
CA THR A 23 -14.72 -2.86 8.24
C THR A 23 -14.81 -2.71 9.75
N ARG A 24 -15.96 -3.08 10.35
CA ARG A 24 -16.18 -2.97 11.81
C ARG A 24 -15.15 -3.73 12.65
N HIS A 25 -14.58 -4.82 12.11
CA HIS A 25 -13.51 -5.58 12.76
C HIS A 25 -12.22 -4.78 12.95
N ALA A 26 -11.93 -3.82 12.07
CA ALA A 26 -10.74 -2.97 12.19
C ALA A 26 -10.83 -2.01 13.41
N LEU A 27 -12.04 -1.69 13.88
CA LEU A 27 -12.26 -0.75 14.98
C LEU A 27 -11.93 -1.34 16.36
N ASN A 28 -11.94 -2.68 16.51
CA ASN A 28 -11.66 -3.38 17.76
C ASN A 28 -10.21 -3.90 17.86
N GLN A 29 -9.34 -3.54 16.92
CA GLN A 29 -7.92 -3.88 16.95
C GLN A 29 -7.06 -2.68 17.33
N ARG A 30 -5.83 -2.95 17.78
CA ARG A 30 -4.83 -1.89 17.99
C ARG A 30 -4.62 -1.16 16.66
N GLN A 31 -5.01 0.11 16.63
CA GLN A 31 -4.91 0.92 15.43
C GLN A 31 -3.45 1.11 15.02
N ALA A 32 -3.20 0.92 13.74
CA ALA A 32 -1.96 1.25 13.06
C ALA A 32 -2.32 1.66 11.64
N ALA A 33 -1.58 2.62 11.09
CA ALA A 33 -1.74 3.05 9.71
C ALA A 33 -0.43 2.84 8.96
N VAL A 34 -0.56 2.53 7.67
CA VAL A 34 0.56 2.45 6.73
C VAL A 34 0.28 3.39 5.58
N LEU A 35 1.34 3.90 4.98
CA LEU A 35 1.29 4.55 3.68
C LEU A 35 1.41 3.48 2.60
N VAL A 36 0.49 3.49 1.63
CA VAL A 36 0.59 2.69 0.40
C VAL A 36 0.99 3.64 -0.74
N PRO A 37 2.30 3.85 -0.99
CA PRO A 37 2.76 4.84 -1.96
C PRO A 37 2.66 4.30 -3.38
N ILE A 38 1.98 5.05 -4.26
CA ILE A 38 1.90 4.78 -5.70
C ILE A 38 2.88 5.73 -6.42
N VAL A 39 3.91 5.17 -7.04
CA VAL A 39 4.97 5.95 -7.72
C VAL A 39 4.57 6.23 -9.16
N ARG A 40 4.59 7.52 -9.55
CA ARG A 40 4.28 7.97 -10.91
C ARG A 40 5.41 7.60 -11.89
N ARG A 41 5.10 6.70 -12.82
CA ARG A 41 5.87 6.27 -13.98
C ARG A 41 4.90 5.53 -14.94
N PRO A 42 5.27 5.17 -16.18
CA PRO A 42 4.34 4.53 -17.13
C PRO A 42 3.58 3.35 -16.50
N GLN A 43 4.31 2.32 -16.07
CA GLN A 43 3.74 1.28 -15.22
C GLN A 43 3.90 1.64 -13.73
N PRO A 44 2.84 2.03 -13.01
CA PRO A 44 2.91 2.44 -11.61
C PRO A 44 3.51 1.34 -10.73
N GLY A 45 4.25 1.76 -9.70
CA GLY A 45 4.91 0.85 -8.77
C GLY A 45 4.69 1.22 -7.32
N LEU A 46 5.03 0.30 -6.41
CA LEU A 46 4.98 0.51 -4.97
C LEU A 46 6.38 0.77 -4.41
N LEU A 47 6.48 1.73 -3.50
CA LEU A 47 7.66 1.88 -2.65
C LEU A 47 7.48 1.05 -1.36
N LEU A 48 8.44 0.16 -1.11
CA LEU A 48 8.50 -0.68 0.08
C LEU A 48 9.78 -0.39 0.86
N THR A 49 9.75 -0.71 2.15
CA THR A 49 10.92 -0.60 3.04
C THR A 49 11.37 -2.00 3.47
N GLN A 50 12.66 -2.19 3.65
CA GLN A 50 13.17 -3.32 4.44
C GLN A 50 13.36 -2.83 5.88
N ARG A 51 12.70 -3.49 6.83
CA ARG A 51 12.80 -3.12 8.25
C ARG A 51 14.17 -3.48 8.80
N SER A 52 14.69 -2.63 9.68
CA SER A 52 15.98 -2.89 10.33
C SER A 52 15.99 -4.27 11.00
N PRO A 53 17.09 -5.04 10.89
CA PRO A 53 17.22 -6.34 11.55
C PRO A 53 17.24 -6.23 13.08
N LEU A 54 17.41 -5.02 13.63
CA LEU A 54 17.45 -4.77 15.07
C LEU A 54 16.06 -4.51 15.68
N MET A 55 15.00 -4.48 14.87
CA MET A 55 13.66 -4.18 15.38
C MET A 55 13.09 -5.35 16.19
N ARG A 56 12.52 -5.06 17.38
CA ARG A 56 11.85 -6.07 18.21
C ARG A 56 10.70 -6.82 17.52
N LYS A 57 10.07 -6.19 16.50
CA LYS A 57 8.98 -6.76 15.72
C LYS A 57 9.25 -6.61 14.23
N HIS A 58 9.01 -7.69 13.49
CA HIS A 58 9.10 -7.76 12.03
C HIS A 58 10.48 -7.34 11.50
N ALA A 59 11.56 -7.77 12.15
CA ALA A 59 12.92 -7.44 11.76
C ALA A 59 13.25 -8.04 10.38
N GLY A 60 13.93 -7.28 9.52
CA GLY A 60 14.36 -7.73 8.19
C GLY A 60 13.24 -7.93 7.15
N GLN A 61 11.97 -7.83 7.55
CA GLN A 61 10.83 -8.00 6.65
C GLN A 61 10.66 -6.80 5.71
N VAL A 62 10.19 -7.07 4.50
CA VAL A 62 9.71 -6.04 3.58
C VAL A 62 8.33 -5.59 4.04
N ALA A 63 8.12 -4.28 4.18
CA ALA A 63 6.89 -3.70 4.69
C ALA A 63 6.57 -2.35 4.03
N PHE A 64 5.27 -2.00 4.03
CA PHE A 64 4.87 -0.63 3.73
C PHE A 64 5.43 0.36 4.76
N PRO A 65 5.76 1.59 4.33
CA PRO A 65 6.10 2.66 5.26
C PRO A 65 4.97 2.88 6.27
N ALA A 66 5.31 3.10 7.53
CA ALA A 66 4.36 3.38 8.61
C ALA A 66 4.91 4.48 9.50
N ALA A 67 4.04 5.37 9.97
CA ALA A 67 4.34 6.26 11.09
C ALA A 67 4.02 5.54 12.41
N ARG A 68 4.71 5.92 13.49
CA ARG A 68 4.45 5.36 14.82
C ARG A 68 3.22 5.96 15.46
#